data_AF-A0A354IAM5-F1
#
_entry.id   AF-A0A354IAM5-F1
#
_cell.length_a   1.000
_cell.length_b   1.000
_cell.length_c   1.000
_cell.angle_alpha   90.00
_cell.angle_beta   90.00
_cell.angle_gamma   90.00
#
_symmetry.space_group_name_H-M   'P 1'
#
loop_
_entity.id
_entity.type
_entity.pdbx_description
1 polymer ?
#
loop_
_entity_poly.entity_id
_entity_poly.type
_entity_poly.pdbx_seq_one_letter_code
_entity_poly.pdbx_strand_id
1 'polypeptide(L)' 'KKLMEEKIKSETIDVTLPGKRPALGHRHPNTITLEEVEDIFVGLGYQVVEGPEIEYDYYNFEALNIPADHPAKDEQDT' A
#
# COMPACT_ATOMS: atom_id res chain seq x y z
N LYS A 1 -20.93 -12.56 54.12
CA LYS A 1 -21.65 -12.30 52.84
C LYS A 1 -21.50 -10.86 52.39
N LYS A 2 -21.96 -9.87 53.18
CA LYS A 2 -21.85 -8.42 52.88
C LYS A 2 -20.45 -7.94 52.44
N LEU A 3 -19.41 -8.33 53.17
CA LEU A 3 -18.01 -7.99 52.85
C LEU A 3 -17.54 -8.54 51.49
N MET A 4 -18.04 -9.70 51.08
CA MET A 4 -17.72 -10.33 49.79
C MET A 4 -18.43 -9.59 48.65
N GLU A 5 -19.69 -9.20 48.86
CA GLU A 5 -20.49 -8.45 47.88
C GLU A 5 -19.95 -7.04 47.66
N GLU A 6 -19.50 -6.35 48.71
CA GLU A 6 -18.82 -5.06 48.61
C GLU A 6 -17.51 -5.17 47.84
N LYS A 7 -16.73 -6.24 48.10
CA LYS A 7 -15.48 -6.50 47.39
C LYS A 7 -15.71 -6.77 45.90
N ILE A 8 -16.69 -7.62 45.56
CA ILE A 8 -17.07 -7.89 44.16
C ILE A 8 -17.53 -6.62 43.46
N LYS A 9 -18.33 -5.76 44.12
CA LYS A 9 -18.73 -4.46 43.56
C LYS A 9 -17.54 -3.55 43.28
N SER A 10 -16.55 -3.52 44.18
CA SER A 10 -15.34 -2.69 44.00
C SER A 10 -14.39 -3.20 42.91
N GLU A 11 -14.44 -4.50 42.61
CA GLU A 11 -13.62 -5.17 41.58
C GLU A 11 -14.35 -5.28 40.23
N THR A 12 -15.57 -4.71 40.10
CA THR A 12 -16.30 -4.68 38.84
C THR A 12 -15.59 -3.73 37.87
N ILE A 13 -14.91 -4.29 36.87
CA ILE A 13 -14.24 -3.53 35.81
C ILE A 13 -15.14 -3.52 34.58
N ASP A 14 -15.29 -2.35 33.95
CA ASP A 14 -15.94 -2.22 32.66
C ASP A 14 -15.00 -2.74 31.56
N VAL A 15 -15.31 -3.94 31.07
CA VAL A 15 -14.55 -4.64 30.02
C VAL A 15 -14.66 -3.98 28.64
N THR A 16 -15.52 -2.98 28.47
CA THR A 16 -15.64 -2.20 27.23
C THR A 16 -14.67 -1.01 27.18
N LEU A 17 -13.99 -0.70 28.29
CA LEU A 17 -13.05 0.40 28.33
C LEU A 17 -11.89 0.16 27.37
N PRO A 18 -11.50 1.19 26.58
CA PRO A 18 -10.38 1.07 25.67
C PRO A 18 -9.10 0.83 26.48
N GLY A 19 -8.49 -0.34 26.27
CA GLY A 19 -7.16 -0.64 26.78
C GLY A 19 -6.09 0.23 26.11
N LYS A 20 -4.84 0.12 26.59
CA LYS A 20 -3.69 0.76 25.96
C LYS A 20 -3.49 0.17 24.56
N ARG A 21 -3.76 0.96 23.52
CA ARG A 21 -3.60 0.51 22.13
C ARG A 21 -2.10 0.41 21.78
N PRO A 22 -1.67 -0.68 21.12
CA PRO A 22 -0.34 -0.72 20.52
C PRO A 22 -0.27 0.29 19.37
N ALA A 23 0.91 0.87 19.15
CA ALA A 23 1.15 1.69 17.97
C ALA A 23 1.35 0.74 16.77
N LEU A 24 0.39 0.74 15.84
CA LEU A 24 0.48 -0.02 14.59
C LEU A 24 0.92 0.91 13.47
N GLY A 25 1.80 0.42 12.60
CA GLY A 25 2.12 1.09 11.35
C GLY A 25 0.98 0.95 10.33
N HIS A 26 1.02 1.77 9.28
CA HIS A 26 0.09 1.69 8.16
C HIS A 26 0.88 1.60 6.87
N ARG A 27 0.33 0.90 5.88
CA ARG A 27 0.91 0.84 4.54
C ARG A 27 0.62 2.15 3.80
N HIS A 28 1.54 2.55 2.92
CA HIS A 28 1.33 3.74 2.11
C HIS A 28 0.16 3.52 1.13
N PRO A 29 -0.75 4.48 0.93
CA PRO A 29 -1.91 4.33 0.04
C PRO A 29 -1.55 3.85 -1.37
N ASN A 30 -0.49 4.40 -1.99
CA ASN A 30 -0.05 3.97 -3.32
C ASN A 30 0.32 2.48 -3.37
N THR A 31 0.94 1.94 -2.32
CA THR A 31 1.31 0.51 -2.27
C THR A 31 0.07 -0.37 -2.13
N ILE A 32 -0.95 0.10 -1.40
CA ILE A 32 -2.23 -0.61 -1.30
C ILE A 32 -2.91 -0.67 -2.67
N THR A 33 -2.98 0.48 -3.37
CA THR A 33 -3.58 0.54 -4.71
C THR A 33 -2.80 -0.27 -5.74
N LEU A 34 -1.46 -0.24 -5.70
CA LEU A 34 -0.62 -1.01 -6.60
C LEU A 34 -0.89 -2.52 -6.46
N GLU A 35 -0.85 -3.04 -5.24
CA GLU A 35 -1.10 -4.47 -4.98
C GLU A 35 -2.53 -4.89 -5.36
N GLU A 36 -3.53 -4.04 -5.13
CA GLU A 36 -4.90 -4.33 -5.55
C GLU A 36 -5.01 -4.46 -7.07
N VAL A 37 -4.32 -3.59 -7.83
CA VAL A 37 -4.27 -3.67 -9.29
C VAL A 37 -3.53 -4.93 -9.74
N GLU A 38 -2.39 -5.26 -9.12
CA GLU A 38 -1.64 -6.49 -9.40
C GLU A 38 -2.49 -7.74 -9.20
N ASP A 39 -3.21 -7.84 -8.07
CA ASP A 39 -4.08 -8.97 -7.74
C ASP A 39 -5.17 -9.19 -8.79
N ILE A 40 -5.76 -8.11 -9.31
CA ILE A 40 -6.77 -8.18 -10.38
C ILE A 40 -6.16 -8.78 -11.65
N PHE A 41 -5.01 -8.28 -12.10
CA PHE A 41 -4.38 -8.75 -13.34
C PHE A 41 -3.80 -10.16 -13.21
N VAL A 42 -3.24 -10.53 -12.05
CA VAL A 42 -2.83 -11.90 -11.76
C VAL A 42 -4.03 -12.84 -11.76
N GLY A 43 -5.18 -12.41 -11.23
CA GLY A 43 -6.45 -13.15 -11.32
C GLY A 43 -6.92 -13.40 -12.76
N LEU A 44 -6.52 -12.55 -13.70
CA LEU A 44 -6.78 -12.70 -15.14
C LEU A 44 -5.73 -13.56 -15.87
N GLY A 45 -4.70 -14.04 -15.17
CA GLY A 45 -3.63 -14.87 -15.72
C GLY A 45 -2.41 -14.10 -16.26
N TYR A 46 -2.31 -12.80 -15.97
CA TYR A 46 -1.10 -12.03 -16.27
C TYR A 46 0.00 -12.31 -15.24
N GLN A 47 1.23 -11.91 -15.59
CA GLN A 47 2.39 -11.99 -14.71
C GLN A 47 2.94 -10.59 -14.46
N VAL A 48 3.30 -10.32 -13.21
CA VAL A 48 3.99 -9.08 -12.81
C VAL A 48 5.49 -9.21 -13.11
N VAL A 49 6.07 -8.22 -13.77
CA VAL A 49 7.50 -8.14 -14.10
C VAL A 49 8.00 -6.74 -13.78
N GLU A 50 9.17 -6.66 -13.14
CA GLU A 50 9.85 -5.40 -12.85
C GLU A 50 10.94 -5.13 -13.90
N GLY A 51 11.17 -3.84 -14.19
CA GLY A 51 12.21 -3.35 -15.09
C GLY A 51 13.20 -2.43 -14.37
N PRO A 52 14.30 -2.03 -15.02
CA PRO A 52 15.25 -1.09 -14.46
C PRO A 52 14.63 0.33 -14.36
N GLU A 53 14.97 1.07 -13.31
CA GLU A 53 14.56 2.48 -13.18
C GLU A 53 15.31 3.41 -14.15
N ILE A 54 16.56 3.05 -14.48
CA ILE A 54 17.36 3.73 -15.49
C ILE A 54 17.31 2.90 -16.76
N GLU A 55 16.67 3.44 -17.79
CA GLU A 55 16.42 2.73 -19.03
C GLU A 55 17.11 3.41 -20.23
N TYR A 56 17.36 2.63 -21.29
CA TYR A 56 17.95 3.15 -22.53
C TYR A 56 16.90 3.92 -23.35
N ASP A 57 17.34 5.00 -24.00
CA ASP A 57 16.52 5.83 -24.92
C ASP A 57 15.77 4.99 -25.97
N TYR A 58 16.41 3.94 -26.46
CA TYR A 58 15.82 2.99 -27.40
C TYR A 58 14.56 2.31 -26.86
N TYR A 59 14.58 1.79 -25.62
CA TYR A 59 13.45 1.06 -25.05
C TYR A 59 12.33 1.99 -24.57
N ASN A 60 12.67 3.19 -24.10
CA ASN A 60 11.69 4.18 -23.67
C ASN A 60 10.98 4.89 -24.83
N PHE A 61 11.62 5.05 -25.99
CA PHE A 61 11.06 5.85 -27.09
C PHE A 61 11.04 5.13 -28.45
N GLU A 62 12.21 4.78 -28.99
CA GLU A 62 12.31 4.30 -30.37
C GLU A 62 11.53 2.99 -30.60
N ALA A 63 11.64 2.05 -29.65
CA ALA A 63 10.94 0.77 -29.68
C ALA A 63 9.41 0.92 -29.50
N LEU A 64 8.97 2.03 -28.90
CA LEU A 64 7.55 2.38 -28.71
C LEU A 64 7.00 3.25 -29.85
N ASN A 65 7.72 3.33 -30.98
CA ASN A 65 7.34 4.08 -32.18
C ASN A 65 7.23 5.60 -31.95
N ILE A 66 8.08 6.14 -31.07
CA ILE A 66 8.19 7.59 -30.82
C ILE A 66 9.37 8.14 -31.64
N PRO A 67 9.13 9.02 -32.63
CA PRO A 67 10.19 9.58 -33.47
C PRO A 67 11.10 10.55 -32.71
N ALA A 68 12.31 10.78 -33.22
CA ALA A 68 13.32 11.62 -32.57
C ALA A 68 12.86 13.07 -32.33
N ASP A 69 12.04 13.62 -33.22
CA ASP A 69 11.52 15.01 -33.12
C ASP A 69 10.21 15.09 -32.31
N HIS A 70 9.81 14.03 -31.61
CA HIS A 70 8.57 14.03 -30.83
C HIS A 70 8.74 14.82 -29.52
N PRO A 71 7.82 15.73 -29.15
CA PRO A 71 7.93 16.56 -27.94
C PRO A 71 8.14 15.76 -26.65
N ALA A 72 7.60 14.53 -26.56
CA ALA A 72 7.78 13.66 -25.41
C ALA A 72 9.23 13.20 -25.16
N LYS A 73 10.16 13.48 -26.08
CA LYS A 73 11.60 13.18 -25.97
C LYS A 73 12.42 14.40 -25.51
N ASP A 74 11.77 15.53 -25.28
CA ASP A 74 12.41 16.78 -24.88
C ASP A 74 12.72 16.77 -23.37
N GLU A 75 13.81 17.45 -22.95
CA GLU A 75 14.37 17.41 -21.58
C GLU A 75 13.43 17.94 -20.49
N GLN A 76 12.29 18.52 -20.87
CA GLN A 76 11.29 19.04 -19.93
C GLN A 76 10.32 17.95 -19.45
N ASP A 77 10.17 16.87 -20.21
CA ASP A 77 9.20 15.80 -19.95
C ASP A 77 9.89 14.44 -19.64
N THR A 78 11.23 14.37 -19.68
CA THR A 78 12.06 13.18 -19.37
C THR A 78 12.97 13.44 -18.17
#